data_AF-A0A964ETH3-F1
#
_entry.id   AF-A0A964ETH3-F1
#
_cell.length_a   1.000
_cell.length_b   1.000
_cell.length_c   1.000
_cell.angle_alpha   90.00
_cell.angle_beta   90.00
_cell.angle_gamma   90.00
#
_symmetry.space_group_name_H-M   'P 1'
#
loop_
_entity.id
_entity.type
_entity.pdbx_description
1 polymer ?
#
loop_
_entity_poly.entity_id
_entity_poly.type
_entity_poly.pdbx_seq_one_letter_code
_entity_poly.pdbx_strand_id
1 'polypeptide(L)'
;MLAVESTAPDRIEALLALAAQGRRGLKAAAAELDAGAPALRVAVVEAARLRGVALPEEAEGWPAKRLLRHALGRAEAAQVRRNTVRVDEAFVCGHCGASVPPGGARVRDHCPRCLRSLHVDVVPGDRAARCGGLMDPVGIEITAGETRILYRCRRCGHAHRCRAHDDDLTEALAAASRAAGGA
;
A
#
# COMPACT_ATOMS: atom_id res chain seq x y z
N MET A 1 -34.93 30.23 2.98
CA MET A 1 -35.38 29.00 2.28
C MET A 1 -34.26 28.20 1.64
N LEU A 2 -33.22 28.81 1.02
CA LEU A 2 -32.13 28.09 0.33
C LEU A 2 -31.19 27.24 1.22
N ALA A 3 -31.08 27.53 2.53
CA ALA A 3 -30.18 26.79 3.42
C ALA A 3 -30.71 25.40 3.83
N VAL A 4 -32.04 25.21 3.85
CA VAL A 4 -32.68 23.98 4.35
C VAL A 4 -32.59 22.85 3.32
N GLU A 5 -32.79 23.16 2.03
CA GLU A 5 -32.56 22.19 0.93
C GLU A 5 -31.11 21.74 0.87
N SER A 6 -30.19 22.60 1.33
CA SER A 6 -28.77 22.33 1.22
C SER A 6 -28.24 21.24 2.16
N THR A 7 -29.00 20.87 3.20
CA THR A 7 -28.61 19.93 4.25
C THR A 7 -29.56 18.74 4.36
N ALA A 8 -30.44 18.55 3.37
CA ALA A 8 -31.43 17.50 3.36
C ALA A 8 -30.78 16.10 3.47
N PRO A 9 -31.34 15.16 4.26
CA PRO A 9 -30.70 13.87 4.53
C PRO A 9 -30.36 13.07 3.27
N ASP A 10 -31.25 13.06 2.27
CA ASP A 10 -31.05 12.41 0.97
C ASP A 10 -29.86 13.00 0.20
N ARG A 11 -29.68 14.33 0.25
CA ARG A 11 -28.49 14.99 -0.31
C ARG A 11 -27.22 14.55 0.41
N ILE A 12 -27.24 14.45 1.74
CA ILE A 12 -26.09 14.01 2.53
C ILE A 12 -25.73 12.55 2.22
N GLU A 13 -26.73 11.67 2.09
CA GLU A 13 -26.54 10.29 1.63
C GLU A 13 -25.91 10.25 0.24
N ALA A 14 -26.41 11.04 -0.71
CA ALA A 14 -25.86 11.11 -2.07
C ALA A 14 -24.40 11.59 -2.09
N LEU A 15 -24.07 12.58 -1.25
CA LEU A 15 -22.73 13.13 -1.11
C LEU A 15 -21.74 12.10 -0.54
N LEU A 16 -22.16 11.35 0.49
CA LEU A 16 -21.38 10.26 1.07
C LEU A 16 -21.24 9.09 0.09
N ALA A 17 -22.30 8.75 -0.65
CA ALA A 17 -22.26 7.74 -1.70
C ALA A 17 -21.30 8.14 -2.84
N LEU A 18 -21.27 9.41 -3.25
CA LEU A 18 -20.29 9.94 -4.20
C LEU A 18 -18.87 9.82 -3.64
N ALA A 19 -18.65 10.25 -2.38
CA ALA A 19 -17.36 10.13 -1.73
C ALA A 19 -16.87 8.66 -1.62
N ALA A 20 -17.81 7.71 -1.57
CA ALA A 20 -17.52 6.30 -1.53
C ALA A 20 -16.96 5.73 -2.85
N GLN A 21 -17.19 6.38 -3.99
CA GLN A 21 -16.82 5.97 -5.36
C GLN A 21 -15.34 6.25 -5.71
N GLY A 22 -14.43 5.84 -4.82
CA GLY A 22 -12.99 5.93 -5.03
C GLY A 22 -12.43 7.35 -5.06
N ARG A 23 -11.24 7.53 -5.66
CA ARG A 23 -10.47 8.78 -5.59
C ARG A 23 -11.18 9.97 -6.26
N ARG A 24 -11.83 9.74 -7.40
CA ARG A 24 -12.52 10.79 -8.16
C ARG A 24 -13.78 11.26 -7.42
N GLY A 25 -14.61 10.32 -6.95
CA GLY A 25 -15.79 10.61 -6.15
C GLY A 25 -15.47 11.38 -4.87
N LEU A 26 -14.45 10.93 -4.11
CA LEU A 26 -13.97 11.66 -2.93
C LEU A 26 -13.51 13.09 -3.24
N LYS A 27 -12.85 13.31 -4.40
CA LYS A 27 -12.41 14.66 -4.80
C LYS A 27 -13.61 15.56 -5.13
N ALA A 28 -14.61 15.03 -5.83
CA ALA A 28 -15.81 15.77 -6.20
C ALA A 28 -16.64 16.14 -4.96
N ALA A 29 -16.95 15.17 -4.11
CA ALA A 29 -17.67 15.42 -2.86
C ALA A 29 -16.93 16.41 -1.95
N ALA A 30 -15.61 16.30 -1.84
CA ALA A 30 -14.83 17.26 -1.04
C ALA A 30 -14.92 18.70 -1.58
N ALA A 31 -14.87 18.87 -2.91
CA ALA A 31 -15.03 20.18 -3.52
C ALA A 31 -16.42 20.78 -3.23
N GLU A 32 -17.46 19.94 -3.19
CA GLU A 32 -18.81 20.37 -2.80
C GLU A 32 -18.89 20.80 -1.33
N LEU A 33 -18.27 20.06 -0.40
CA LEU A 33 -18.19 20.48 1.02
C LEU A 33 -17.41 21.80 1.20
N ASP A 34 -16.35 22.00 0.42
CA ASP A 34 -15.51 23.21 0.51
C ASP A 34 -16.20 24.43 -0.13
N ALA A 35 -17.04 24.23 -1.15
CA ALA A 35 -17.85 25.30 -1.76
C ALA A 35 -19.19 25.53 -1.04
N GLY A 36 -19.64 24.59 -0.22
CA GLY A 36 -20.93 24.62 0.47
C GLY A 36 -20.94 25.47 1.74
N ALA A 37 -22.15 25.68 2.29
CA ALA A 37 -22.31 26.35 3.57
C ALA A 37 -21.73 25.52 4.73
N PRO A 38 -21.27 26.15 5.84
CA PRO A 38 -20.77 25.42 7.02
C PRO A 38 -21.74 24.35 7.54
N ALA A 39 -23.04 24.59 7.45
CA ALA A 39 -24.10 23.65 7.83
C ALA A 39 -24.01 22.30 7.09
N LEU A 40 -23.46 22.26 5.87
CA LEU A 40 -23.25 21.01 5.12
C LEU A 40 -22.22 20.10 5.81
N ARG A 41 -21.17 20.68 6.41
CA ARG A 41 -20.15 19.92 7.15
C ARG A 41 -20.74 19.34 8.44
N VAL A 42 -21.53 20.15 9.16
CA VAL A 42 -22.28 19.72 10.35
C VAL A 42 -23.21 18.56 10.02
N ALA A 43 -24.00 18.68 8.95
CA ALA A 43 -24.91 17.63 8.51
C ALA A 43 -24.20 16.31 8.13
N VAL A 44 -22.99 16.39 7.53
CA VAL A 44 -22.17 15.19 7.29
C VAL A 44 -21.70 14.54 8.59
N VAL A 45 -21.29 15.33 9.59
CA VAL A 45 -20.88 14.81 10.91
C VAL A 45 -22.05 14.12 11.61
N GLU A 46 -23.21 14.77 11.63
CA GLU A 46 -24.44 14.22 12.23
C GLU A 46 -24.87 12.92 11.54
N ALA A 47 -24.90 12.91 10.21
CA ALA A 47 -25.25 11.72 9.45
C ALA A 47 -24.26 10.57 9.70
N ALA A 48 -22.97 10.84 9.86
CA ALA A 48 -21.99 9.82 10.21
C ALA A 48 -22.21 9.26 11.63
N ARG A 49 -22.50 10.13 12.61
CA ARG A 49 -22.83 9.71 13.98
C ARG A 49 -24.09 8.85 14.04
N LEU A 50 -25.11 9.17 13.24
CA LEU A 50 -26.33 8.35 13.11
C LEU A 50 -26.03 6.95 12.54
N ARG A 51 -24.97 6.79 11.74
CA ARG A 51 -24.48 5.49 11.26
C ARG A 51 -23.54 4.78 12.26
N GLY A 52 -23.37 5.32 13.47
CA GLY A 52 -22.50 4.74 14.50
C GLY A 52 -21.02 5.07 14.34
N VAL A 53 -20.65 6.02 13.47
CA VAL A 53 -19.25 6.46 13.33
C VAL A 53 -18.91 7.48 14.40
N ALA A 54 -17.93 7.18 15.24
CA ALA A 54 -17.43 8.12 16.25
C ALA A 54 -16.58 9.22 15.59
N LEU A 55 -17.11 10.45 15.56
CA LEU A 55 -16.41 11.66 15.12
C LEU A 55 -16.31 12.66 16.29
N PRO A 56 -15.11 13.24 16.54
CA PRO A 56 -14.94 14.25 17.57
C PRO A 56 -15.72 15.54 17.23
N GLU A 57 -15.93 16.41 18.21
CA GLU A 57 -16.75 17.62 18.05
C GLU A 57 -16.16 18.58 17.01
N GLU A 58 -14.84 18.70 16.94
CA GLU A 58 -14.13 19.55 15.99
C GLU A 58 -14.09 19.00 14.54
N ALA A 59 -14.74 17.87 14.25
CA ALA A 59 -14.65 17.19 12.95
C ALA A 59 -15.18 18.03 11.78
N GLU A 60 -16.15 18.90 12.01
CA GLU A 60 -16.70 19.84 11.02
C GLU A 60 -15.65 20.83 10.48
N GLY A 61 -14.65 21.17 11.30
CA GLY A 61 -13.53 22.03 10.93
C GLY A 61 -12.41 21.33 10.16
N TRP A 62 -12.51 20.01 9.94
CA TRP A 62 -11.46 19.28 9.23
C TRP A 62 -11.42 19.60 7.73
N PRO A 63 -10.27 19.34 7.06
CA PRO A 63 -10.21 19.32 5.60
C PRO A 63 -11.30 18.38 5.06
N ALA A 64 -12.06 18.79 4.03
CA ALA A 64 -13.24 18.05 3.58
C ALA A 64 -12.97 16.58 3.22
N LYS A 65 -11.83 16.29 2.58
CA LYS A 65 -11.41 14.90 2.28
C LYS A 65 -11.14 14.07 3.54
N ARG A 66 -10.66 14.70 4.63
CA ARG A 66 -10.46 14.03 5.91
C ARG A 66 -11.81 13.73 6.55
N LEU A 67 -12.69 14.74 6.65
CA LEU A 67 -14.05 14.58 7.18
C LEU A 67 -14.79 13.43 6.46
N LEU A 68 -14.85 13.45 5.13
CA LEU A 68 -15.53 12.41 4.34
C LEU A 68 -14.94 11.00 4.55
N ARG A 69 -13.61 10.86 4.64
CA ARG A 69 -13.00 9.53 4.88
C ARG A 69 -13.38 8.95 6.22
N HIS A 70 -13.37 9.79 7.27
CA HIS A 70 -13.77 9.35 8.59
C HIS A 70 -15.28 9.11 8.66
N ALA A 71 -16.11 9.99 8.09
CA ALA A 71 -17.56 9.85 8.02
C ALA A 71 -18.01 8.54 7.34
N LEU A 72 -17.23 8.04 6.37
CA LEU A 72 -17.47 6.75 5.72
C LEU A 72 -17.00 5.53 6.53
N GLY A 73 -16.49 5.71 7.75
CA GLY A 73 -15.87 4.62 8.53
C GLY A 73 -14.59 4.05 7.88
N ARG A 74 -14.00 4.76 6.90
CA ARG A 74 -12.82 4.30 6.13
C ARG A 74 -11.49 4.70 6.76
N ALA A 75 -11.50 5.27 7.97
CA ALA A 75 -10.30 5.79 8.61
C ALA A 75 -9.23 4.71 8.78
N GLU A 76 -9.60 3.53 9.29
CA GLU A 76 -8.67 2.41 9.49
C GLU A 76 -8.16 1.84 8.15
N ALA A 77 -9.04 1.65 7.17
CA ALA A 77 -8.66 1.16 5.84
C ALA A 77 -7.74 2.12 5.05
N ALA A 78 -7.79 3.43 5.38
CA ALA A 78 -6.91 4.45 4.80
C ALA A 78 -5.52 4.50 5.43
N GLN A 79 -5.34 3.94 6.63
CA GLN A 79 -4.05 3.93 7.35
C GLN A 79 -3.10 2.83 6.86
N VAL A 80 -3.60 1.81 6.16
CA VAL A 80 -2.74 0.78 5.56
C VAL A 80 -1.97 1.40 4.39
N ARG A 81 -0.66 1.57 4.57
CA ARG A 81 0.25 2.04 3.52
C ARG A 81 0.18 1.05 2.35
N ARG A 82 -0.01 1.56 1.13
CA ARG A 82 -0.04 0.75 -0.10
C ARG A 82 1.07 1.09 -1.10
N ASN A 83 1.73 2.22 -0.88
CA ASN A 83 2.82 2.69 -1.74
C ASN A 83 4.14 2.11 -1.23
N THR A 84 5.11 1.88 -2.11
CA THR A 84 6.44 1.41 -1.73
C THR A 84 7.23 2.48 -0.94
N VAL A 85 8.12 2.08 -0.02
CA VAL A 85 9.20 2.95 0.48
C VAL A 85 10.43 2.66 -0.35
N ARG A 86 11.16 3.70 -0.76
CA ARG A 86 12.51 3.51 -1.29
C ARG A 86 13.50 3.41 -0.12
N VAL A 87 13.94 2.20 0.20
CA VAL A 87 14.99 1.93 1.21
C VAL A 87 16.03 1.05 0.54
N ASP A 88 17.25 1.56 0.37
CA ASP A 88 18.36 0.84 -0.25
C ASP A 88 19.57 0.89 0.68
N GLU A 89 19.80 -0.21 1.40
CA GLU A 89 20.74 -0.29 2.51
C GLU A 89 21.57 -1.57 2.39
N ALA A 90 22.79 -1.54 2.95
CA ALA A 90 23.62 -2.73 3.03
C ALA A 90 23.02 -3.75 4.01
N PHE A 91 23.23 -5.04 3.77
CA PHE A 91 22.81 -6.09 4.69
C PHE A 91 23.73 -7.31 4.64
N VAL A 92 23.66 -8.14 5.67
CA VAL A 92 24.32 -9.46 5.68
C VAL A 92 23.31 -10.50 5.24
N CYS A 93 23.68 -11.31 4.24
CA CYS A 93 22.80 -12.35 3.72
C CYS A 93 22.56 -13.43 4.79
N GLY A 94 21.30 -13.62 5.20
CA GLY A 94 20.93 -14.66 6.17
C GLY A 94 21.06 -16.10 5.67
N HIS A 95 21.43 -16.33 4.40
CA HIS A 95 21.67 -17.65 3.85
C HIS A 95 23.17 -17.99 3.71
N CYS A 96 23.95 -17.13 3.06
CA CYS A 96 25.37 -17.40 2.78
C CYS A 96 26.35 -16.53 3.58
N GLY A 97 25.86 -15.62 4.42
CA GLY A 97 26.68 -14.75 5.27
C GLY A 97 27.43 -13.63 4.53
N ALA A 98 27.25 -13.48 3.21
CA ALA A 98 27.91 -12.42 2.45
C ALA A 98 27.41 -11.02 2.88
N SER A 99 28.34 -10.07 3.03
CA SER A 99 28.01 -8.64 3.11
C SER A 99 27.60 -8.14 1.74
N VAL A 100 26.39 -7.60 1.65
CA VAL A 100 25.76 -7.13 0.42
C VAL A 100 25.65 -5.61 0.47
N PRO A 101 26.24 -4.88 -0.49
CA PRO A 101 26.11 -3.43 -0.56
C PRO A 101 24.72 -3.01 -1.08
N PRO A 102 24.34 -1.73 -0.93
CA PRO A 102 23.13 -1.18 -1.56
C PRO A 102 23.15 -1.37 -3.09
N GLY A 103 21.97 -1.39 -3.72
CA GLY A 103 21.82 -1.52 -5.18
C GLY A 103 22.00 -0.21 -5.96
N GLY A 104 22.09 0.93 -5.28
CA GLY A 104 22.33 2.24 -5.86
C GLY A 104 21.09 2.81 -6.56
N ALA A 105 21.01 2.66 -7.88
CA ALA A 105 19.90 3.18 -8.67
C ALA A 105 18.59 2.44 -8.36
N ARG A 106 18.67 1.12 -8.21
CA ARG A 106 17.55 0.23 -7.87
C ARG A 106 17.73 -0.28 -6.45
N VAL A 107 16.62 -0.41 -5.71
CA VAL A 107 16.63 -0.99 -4.37
C VAL A 107 17.03 -2.46 -4.46
N ARG A 108 17.98 -2.88 -3.63
CA ARG A 108 18.37 -4.28 -3.50
C ARG A 108 17.68 -4.94 -2.31
N ASP A 109 17.03 -6.08 -2.55
CA ASP A 109 16.36 -6.89 -1.52
C ASP A 109 16.86 -8.34 -1.46
N HIS A 110 17.83 -8.72 -2.31
CA HIS A 110 18.40 -10.05 -2.38
C HIS A 110 19.91 -10.03 -2.51
N CYS A 111 20.55 -11.10 -2.09
CA CYS A 111 21.99 -11.25 -2.19
C CYS A 111 22.39 -11.57 -3.65
N PRO A 112 23.32 -10.83 -4.29
CA PRO A 112 23.69 -11.09 -5.68
C PRO A 112 24.39 -12.46 -5.88
N ARG A 113 24.96 -13.02 -4.81
CA ARG A 113 25.68 -14.31 -4.88
C ARG A 113 24.75 -15.51 -4.85
N CYS A 114 23.65 -15.43 -4.13
CA CYS A 114 22.79 -16.59 -3.87
C CYS A 114 21.32 -16.34 -4.17
N LEU A 115 20.96 -15.10 -4.49
CA LEU A 115 19.62 -14.58 -4.75
C LEU A 115 18.64 -14.71 -3.58
N ARG A 116 19.04 -15.19 -2.38
CA ARG A 116 18.09 -15.27 -1.25
C ARG A 116 17.74 -13.87 -0.75
N SER A 117 16.46 -13.70 -0.45
CA SER A 117 15.88 -12.50 0.15
C SER A 117 15.34 -12.81 1.56
N LEU A 118 14.73 -11.82 2.22
CA LEU A 118 14.14 -11.93 3.55
C LEU A 118 12.75 -11.31 3.56
N HIS A 119 11.76 -12.03 4.08
CA HIS A 119 10.39 -11.54 4.19
C HIS A 119 10.24 -10.63 5.39
N VAL A 120 10.48 -9.34 5.17
CA VAL A 120 10.36 -8.27 6.17
C VAL A 120 9.40 -7.16 5.75
N ASP A 121 8.91 -7.17 4.52
CA ASP A 121 8.01 -6.14 3.98
C ASP A 121 6.57 -6.65 3.83
N VAL A 122 5.59 -5.83 4.22
CA VAL A 122 4.18 -6.03 3.79
C VAL A 122 3.95 -5.30 2.47
N VAL A 123 4.50 -4.08 2.37
CA VAL A 123 4.66 -3.33 1.13
C VAL A 123 6.14 -3.04 0.93
N PRO A 124 6.69 -3.16 -0.29
CA PRO A 124 8.14 -3.06 -0.50
C PRO A 124 8.77 -1.85 0.18
N GLY A 125 9.77 -2.12 1.02
CA GLY A 125 10.56 -1.17 1.81
C GLY A 125 9.96 -0.74 3.16
N ASP A 126 8.77 -1.19 3.55
CA ASP A 126 8.14 -0.76 4.82
C ASP A 126 8.65 -1.48 6.08
N ARG A 127 9.37 -2.59 5.93
CA ARG A 127 9.90 -3.43 7.02
C ARG A 127 8.84 -3.82 8.05
N ALA A 128 7.57 -3.88 7.66
CA ALA A 128 6.44 -4.09 8.56
C ALA A 128 6.07 -5.57 8.78
N ALA A 129 6.60 -6.50 7.98
CA ALA A 129 6.26 -7.91 8.09
C ALA A 129 7.00 -8.56 9.28
N ARG A 130 6.22 -9.18 10.18
CA ARG A 130 6.73 -9.90 11.36
C ARG A 130 7.30 -11.29 11.05
N CYS A 131 7.35 -11.68 9.78
CA CYS A 131 7.72 -13.04 9.37
C CYS A 131 9.23 -13.29 9.55
N GLY A 132 10.08 -12.42 9.00
CA GLY A 132 11.53 -12.57 9.04
C GLY A 132 12.06 -13.87 8.39
N GLY A 133 11.23 -14.57 7.61
CA GLY A 133 11.61 -15.84 6.99
C GLY A 133 12.46 -15.62 5.74
N LEU A 134 13.48 -16.46 5.53
CA LEU A 134 14.23 -16.50 4.27
C LEU A 134 13.30 -16.77 3.09
N MET A 135 13.55 -16.09 1.97
CA MET A 135 12.84 -16.30 0.72
C MET A 135 13.75 -16.97 -0.31
N ASP A 136 13.27 -18.08 -0.86
CA ASP A 136 13.97 -18.81 -1.91
C ASP A 136 13.60 -18.30 -3.29
N PRO A 137 14.58 -18.17 -4.21
CA PRO A 137 14.27 -17.97 -5.61
C PRO A 137 13.65 -19.27 -6.17
N VAL A 138 12.39 -19.20 -6.59
CA VAL A 138 11.61 -20.34 -7.11
C VAL A 138 11.39 -20.28 -8.62
N GLY A 139 11.95 -19.27 -9.29
CA GLY A 139 11.82 -19.11 -10.73
C GLY A 139 12.37 -17.77 -11.21
N ILE A 140 12.42 -17.61 -12.53
CA ILE A 140 12.65 -16.31 -13.17
C ILE A 140 11.57 -16.04 -14.22
N GLU A 141 11.24 -14.77 -14.42
CA GLU A 141 10.36 -14.28 -15.46
C GLU A 141 11.13 -13.25 -16.29
N ILE A 142 11.13 -13.39 -17.62
CA ILE A 142 11.76 -12.43 -18.54
C ILE A 142 10.65 -11.75 -19.34
N THR A 143 10.56 -10.42 -19.21
CA THR A 143 9.56 -9.63 -19.94
C THR A 143 10.22 -8.39 -20.52
N ALA A 144 10.12 -8.19 -21.85
CA ALA A 144 10.71 -7.06 -22.55
C ALA A 144 12.20 -6.82 -22.22
N GLY A 145 12.98 -7.91 -22.10
CA GLY A 145 14.40 -7.87 -21.76
C GLY A 145 14.71 -7.65 -20.28
N GLU A 146 13.70 -7.51 -19.40
CA GLU A 146 13.89 -7.35 -17.96
C GLU A 146 13.67 -8.69 -17.23
N THR A 147 14.71 -9.14 -16.52
CA THR A 147 14.66 -10.35 -15.69
C THR A 147 14.11 -10.03 -14.30
N ARG A 148 13.09 -10.78 -13.89
CA ARG A 148 12.52 -10.78 -12.54
C ARG A 148 12.76 -12.13 -11.90
N ILE A 149 13.20 -12.12 -10.65
CA ILE A 149 13.34 -13.30 -9.81
C ILE A 149 12.03 -13.46 -9.03
N LEU A 150 11.48 -14.68 -9.05
CA LEU A 150 10.29 -15.05 -8.31
C LEU A 150 10.70 -15.67 -6.98
N TYR A 151 10.08 -15.23 -5.88
CA TYR A 151 10.43 -15.62 -4.53
C TYR A 151 9.29 -16.32 -3.81
N ARG A 152 9.63 -17.28 -2.95
CA ARG A 152 8.70 -17.87 -1.98
C ARG A 152 9.31 -17.88 -0.58
N CYS A 153 8.60 -17.36 0.40
CA CYS A 153 9.02 -17.39 1.80
C CYS A 153 8.96 -18.82 2.36
N ARG A 154 10.07 -19.32 2.91
CA ARG A 154 10.15 -20.65 3.54
C ARG A 154 9.21 -20.82 4.72
N ARG A 155 8.91 -19.73 5.44
CA ARG A 155 8.15 -19.77 6.69
C ARG A 155 6.64 -19.68 6.48
N CYS A 156 6.18 -18.80 5.59
CA CYS A 156 4.75 -18.50 5.44
C CYS A 156 4.24 -18.65 3.99
N GLY A 157 5.09 -19.05 3.04
CA GLY A 157 4.70 -19.26 1.65
C GLY A 157 4.43 -17.99 0.84
N HIS A 158 4.56 -16.79 1.43
CA HIS A 158 4.37 -15.51 0.75
C HIS A 158 5.20 -15.43 -0.54
N ALA A 159 4.57 -14.99 -1.62
CA ALA A 159 5.20 -14.85 -2.93
C ALA A 159 5.56 -13.38 -3.19
N HIS A 160 6.77 -13.14 -3.67
CA HIS A 160 7.27 -11.81 -4.04
C HIS A 160 8.03 -11.90 -5.35
N ARG A 161 8.24 -10.76 -6.02
CA ARG A 161 9.10 -10.70 -7.19
C ARG A 161 9.94 -9.45 -7.15
N CYS A 162 11.22 -9.60 -7.45
CA CYS A 162 12.15 -8.47 -7.58
C CYS A 162 12.87 -8.55 -8.91
N ARG A 163 13.41 -7.41 -9.36
CA ARG A 163 14.22 -7.36 -10.57
C ARG A 163 15.63 -7.84 -10.26
N ALA A 164 16.22 -8.57 -11.19
CA ALA A 164 17.63 -8.89 -11.13
C ALA A 164 18.45 -7.60 -11.23
N HIS A 165 19.59 -7.57 -10.55
CA HIS A 165 20.63 -6.55 -10.70
C HIS A 165 21.71 -7.05 -11.67
N ASP A 166 22.44 -6.11 -12.26
CA ASP A 166 23.48 -6.42 -13.26
C ASP A 166 24.64 -7.24 -12.66
N ASP A 167 24.83 -7.16 -11.33
CA ASP A 167 25.85 -7.89 -10.59
C ASP A 167 25.35 -9.22 -9.98
N ASP A 168 24.12 -9.63 -10.26
CA ASP A 168 23.62 -10.94 -9.86
C ASP A 168 24.38 -12.05 -10.58
N LEU A 169 24.83 -13.06 -9.83
CA LEU A 169 25.59 -14.16 -10.40
C LEU A 169 24.75 -14.94 -11.41
N THR A 170 25.25 -15.02 -12.64
CA THR A 170 24.59 -15.73 -13.75
C THR A 170 24.29 -17.18 -13.41
N GLU A 171 25.18 -17.87 -12.69
CA GLU A 171 24.95 -19.25 -12.24
C GLU A 171 23.78 -19.36 -11.25
N ALA A 172 23.62 -18.38 -10.36
CA ALA A 172 22.52 -18.33 -9.42
C ALA A 172 21.19 -18.05 -10.13
N LEU A 173 21.19 -17.15 -11.13
CA LEU A 173 20.03 -16.89 -11.99
C LEU A 173 19.64 -18.12 -12.80
N ALA A 174 20.63 -18.83 -13.37
CA ALA A 174 20.40 -20.07 -14.08
C ALA A 174 19.83 -21.17 -13.16
N ALA A 175 20.32 -21.27 -11.92
CA ALA A 175 19.78 -22.19 -10.93
C ALA A 175 18.33 -21.85 -10.55
N ALA A 176 18.02 -20.57 -10.34
CA ALA A 176 16.66 -20.10 -10.09
C ALA A 176 15.72 -20.40 -11.27
N SER A 177 16.19 -20.25 -12.51
CA SER A 177 15.42 -20.57 -13.72
C SER A 177 14.99 -22.04 -13.75
N ARG A 178 15.89 -22.95 -13.35
CA ARG A 178 15.60 -24.39 -13.27
C ARG A 178 14.69 -24.77 -12.10
N ALA A 179 14.54 -23.90 -11.10
CA ALA A 179 13.68 -24.15 -9.95
C ALA A 179 12.17 -23.96 -10.25
N ALA A 180 11.82 -23.43 -11.44
CA ALA A 180 10.45 -23.21 -11.86
C ALA A 180 9.71 -24.55 -12.06
N GLY A 181 9.01 -25.03 -11.02
CA GLY A 181 8.26 -26.30 -11.14
C GLY A 181 7.61 -26.87 -9.87
N GLY A 182 7.41 -26.10 -8.80
CA GLY A 182 6.74 -26.59 -7.58
C GLY A 182 5.38 -25.95 -7.38
N ALA A 183 4.33 -26.54 -7.97
CA ALA A 183 2.94 -26.38 -7.54
C ALA A 183 2.70 -27.24 -6.29
#